data_AF-A0A2E8VXS1-F1
#
_entry.id   AF-A0A2E8VXS1-F1
#
_cell.length_a   1.000
_cell.length_b   1.000
_cell.length_c   1.000
_cell.angle_alpha   90.00
_cell.angle_beta   90.00
_cell.angle_gamma   90.00
#
_symmetry.space_group_name_H-M   'P 1'
#
loop_
_entity.id
_entity.type
_entity.pdbx_description
1 polymer ?
#
loop_
_entity_poly.entity_id
_entity_poly.type
_entity_poly.pdbx_seq_one_letter_code
_entity_poly.pdbx_strand_id
1 'polypeptide(L)'
;MANWSQHHDLVYAFVCVSFLADGEVEESEKEAMRGNVKVMLPDVSDEEYNSMEAEVINKFIELGDESSRMDQYGTSLEALKGLFTSDEDRYKVVKNLAYIARADDFIHENEMAMVEQAVSGLDMTDKVKLVKTDSTLFVDPTF
;
A
#
# COMPACT_ATOMS: atom_id res chain seq x y z
N MET A 1 -3.49 -11.14 18.97
CA MET A 1 -3.96 -10.08 18.05
C MET A 1 -5.42 -10.32 17.73
N ALA A 2 -6.35 -9.56 18.32
CA ALA A 2 -7.79 -9.80 18.16
C ALA A 2 -8.56 -8.69 17.39
N ASN A 3 -7.89 -7.61 16.97
CA ASN A 3 -8.53 -6.44 16.34
C ASN A 3 -8.09 -6.17 14.89
N TRP A 4 -7.37 -7.10 14.24
CA TRP A 4 -6.92 -6.89 12.85
C TRP A 4 -8.12 -6.84 11.90
N SER A 5 -8.20 -5.78 11.11
CA SER A 5 -9.30 -5.52 10.16
C SER A 5 -8.75 -5.21 8.77
N GLN A 6 -9.63 -5.16 7.76
CA GLN A 6 -9.24 -4.79 6.39
C GLN A 6 -8.68 -3.35 6.30
N HIS A 7 -8.95 -2.47 7.27
CA HIS A 7 -8.29 -1.16 7.35
C HIS A 7 -6.82 -1.30 7.78
N HIS A 8 -6.50 -2.26 8.65
CA HIS A 8 -5.12 -2.61 8.98
C HIS A 8 -4.41 -3.20 7.76
N ASP A 9 -5.11 -4.00 6.95
CA ASP A 9 -4.54 -4.52 5.70
C ASP A 9 -4.19 -3.39 4.71
N LEU A 10 -4.98 -2.31 4.67
CA LEU A 10 -4.68 -1.14 3.84
C LEU A 10 -3.42 -0.43 4.32
N VAL A 11 -3.34 -0.15 5.62
CA VAL A 11 -2.17 0.51 6.22
C VAL A 11 -0.93 -0.39 6.12
N TYR A 12 -1.08 -1.71 6.30
CA TYR A 12 0.01 -2.67 6.15
C TYR A 12 0.55 -2.69 4.71
N ALA A 13 -0.32 -2.65 3.69
CA ALA A 13 0.10 -2.55 2.30
C ALA A 13 0.90 -1.27 2.02
N PHE A 14 0.51 -0.15 2.65
CA PHE A 14 1.23 1.11 2.54
C PHE A 14 2.60 1.07 3.21
N VAL A 15 2.69 0.56 4.44
CA VAL A 15 3.96 0.38 5.17
C VAL A 15 4.92 -0.55 4.44
N CYS A 16 4.39 -1.58 3.77
CA CYS A 16 5.22 -2.49 3.00
C CYS A 16 5.88 -1.78 1.81
N VAL A 17 5.12 -0.98 1.05
CA VAL A 17 5.69 -0.25 -0.09
C VAL A 17 6.72 0.79 0.34
N SER A 18 6.51 1.50 1.44
CA SER A 18 7.50 2.45 1.94
C SER A 18 8.72 1.77 2.56
N PHE A 19 8.52 0.84 3.50
CA PHE A 19 9.64 0.29 4.28
C PHE A 19 10.42 -0.83 3.58
N LEU A 20 9.75 -1.74 2.84
CA LEU A 20 10.45 -2.89 2.23
C LEU A 20 11.25 -2.50 0.98
N ALA A 21 11.08 -1.27 0.51
CA ALA A 21 11.86 -0.69 -0.58
C ALA A 21 13.35 -0.64 -0.26
N ASP A 22 13.69 0.05 0.82
CA ASP A 22 15.04 0.48 1.17
C ASP A 22 15.38 0.33 2.67
N GLY A 23 14.40 -0.06 3.50
CA GLY A 23 14.55 -0.27 4.93
C GLY A 23 14.34 0.98 5.79
N GLU A 24 13.92 2.10 5.19
CA GLU A 24 13.61 3.35 5.88
C GLU A 24 12.19 3.83 5.51
N VAL A 25 11.68 4.85 6.20
CA VAL A 25 10.44 5.53 5.81
C VAL A 25 10.65 7.02 6.01
N GLU A 26 10.69 7.76 4.91
CA GLU A 26 10.81 9.21 4.89
C GLU A 26 9.53 9.89 5.38
N GLU A 27 9.65 11.16 5.80
CA GLU A 27 8.49 11.91 6.28
C GLU A 27 7.45 12.16 5.17
N SER A 28 7.91 12.37 3.93
CA SER A 28 7.05 12.50 2.75
C SER A 28 6.19 11.25 2.52
N GLU A 29 6.75 10.06 2.72
CA GLU A 29 6.04 8.80 2.61
C GLU A 29 5.01 8.64 3.73
N LYS A 30 5.35 9.00 4.98
CA LYS A 30 4.37 8.99 6.08
C LYS A 30 3.19 9.91 5.81
N GLU A 31 3.47 11.12 5.33
CA GLU A 31 2.42 12.07 4.95
C GLU A 31 1.56 11.51 3.80
N ALA A 32 2.19 10.87 2.80
CA ALA A 32 1.50 10.22 1.69
C ALA A 32 0.61 9.06 2.17
N MET A 33 1.10 8.18 3.04
CA MET A 33 0.33 7.07 3.61
C MET A 33 -0.89 7.60 4.36
N ARG A 34 -0.69 8.55 5.27
CA ARG A 34 -1.77 9.16 6.06
C ARG A 34 -2.81 9.86 5.18
N GLY A 35 -2.36 10.63 4.20
CA GLY A 35 -3.24 11.29 3.23
C GLY A 35 -4.08 10.30 2.43
N ASN A 36 -3.46 9.22 1.96
CA ASN A 36 -4.13 8.18 1.19
C ASN A 36 -5.14 7.39 2.02
N VAL A 37 -4.85 7.11 3.30
CA VAL A 37 -5.85 6.50 4.19
C VAL A 37 -7.07 7.40 4.35
N LYS A 38 -6.90 8.71 4.54
CA LYS A 38 -8.05 9.64 4.62
C LYS A 38 -8.89 9.69 3.34
N VAL A 39 -8.27 9.50 2.18
CA VAL A 39 -8.99 9.44 0.89
C VAL A 39 -9.80 8.14 0.78
N MET A 40 -9.22 7.01 1.21
CA MET A 40 -9.86 5.70 1.10
C MET A 40 -10.90 5.45 2.21
N LEU A 41 -10.63 5.97 3.40
CA LEU A 41 -11.37 5.77 4.64
C LEU A 41 -11.65 7.13 5.31
N PRO A 42 -12.53 7.97 4.74
CA PRO A 42 -12.73 9.36 5.19
C PRO A 42 -13.30 9.48 6.61
N ASP A 43 -13.92 8.41 7.12
CA ASP A 43 -14.50 8.37 8.46
C ASP A 43 -13.47 7.99 9.54
N VAL A 44 -12.27 7.57 9.16
CA VAL A 44 -11.19 7.26 10.11
C VAL A 44 -10.60 8.54 10.67
N SER A 45 -10.68 8.69 11.98
CA SER A 45 -10.05 9.80 12.71
C SER A 45 -8.52 9.66 12.76
N ASP A 46 -7.85 10.76 13.10
CA ASP A 46 -6.40 10.76 13.28
C ASP A 46 -5.94 9.82 14.40
N GLU A 47 -6.73 9.71 15.47
CA GLU A 47 -6.46 8.81 16.59
C GLU A 47 -6.58 7.34 16.18
N GLU A 48 -7.61 7.01 15.41
CA GLU A 48 -7.80 5.66 14.86
C GLU A 48 -6.69 5.29 13.87
N TYR A 49 -6.29 6.22 12.98
CA TYR A 49 -5.15 6.01 12.08
C TYR A 49 -3.86 5.72 12.87
N ASN A 50 -3.52 6.56 13.85
CA ASN A 50 -2.31 6.39 14.65
C ASN A 50 -2.31 5.06 15.42
N SER A 51 -3.47 4.63 15.92
CA SER A 51 -3.62 3.32 16.57
C SER A 51 -3.37 2.18 15.58
N MET A 52 -3.99 2.23 14.40
CA MET A 52 -3.81 1.21 13.36
C MET A 52 -2.36 1.15 12.87
N GLU A 53 -1.73 2.31 12.65
CA GLU A 53 -0.33 2.40 12.23
C GLU A 53 0.60 1.76 13.26
N ALA A 54 0.41 2.04 14.56
CA ALA A 54 1.19 1.41 15.62
C ALA A 54 1.01 -0.12 15.66
N GLU A 55 -0.22 -0.62 15.49
CA GLU A 55 -0.51 -2.06 15.43
C GLU A 55 0.11 -2.73 14.20
N VAL A 56 0.08 -2.06 13.05
CA VAL A 56 0.72 -2.49 11.80
C VAL A 56 2.23 -2.57 11.96
N ILE A 57 2.87 -1.53 12.52
CA ILE A 57 4.32 -1.51 12.76
C ILE A 57 4.71 -2.64 13.71
N ASN A 58 3.96 -2.86 14.80
CA ASN A 58 4.22 -3.97 15.72
C ASN A 58 4.17 -5.32 14.99
N LYS A 59 3.13 -5.56 14.18
CA LYS A 59 3.04 -6.80 13.39
C LYS A 59 4.21 -6.92 12.40
N PHE A 60 4.57 -5.85 11.72
CA PHE A 60 5.68 -5.82 10.77
C PHE A 60 7.02 -6.18 11.44
N ILE A 61 7.25 -5.68 12.65
CA ILE A 61 8.41 -6.04 13.49
C ILE A 61 8.33 -7.51 13.92
N GLU A 62 7.17 -7.97 14.40
CA GLU A 62 6.97 -9.34 14.87
C GLU A 62 7.19 -10.41 13.78
N LEU A 63 6.83 -10.11 12.53
CA LEU A 63 7.07 -11.01 11.40
C LEU A 63 8.56 -11.25 11.15
N GLY A 64 9.44 -10.33 11.56
CA GLY A 64 10.88 -10.52 11.66
C GLY A 64 11.64 -10.51 10.32
N ASP A 65 11.23 -11.35 9.38
CA ASP A 65 11.89 -11.54 8.09
C ASP A 65 11.05 -11.04 6.90
N GLU A 66 11.74 -10.75 5.79
CA GLU A 66 11.14 -10.21 4.56
C GLU A 66 10.13 -11.16 3.94
N SER A 67 10.38 -12.48 3.95
CA SER A 67 9.45 -13.47 3.38
C SER A 67 8.12 -13.44 4.12
N SER A 68 8.15 -13.48 5.45
CA SER A 68 6.96 -13.40 6.30
C SER A 68 6.20 -12.08 6.09
N ARG A 69 6.92 -10.97 5.87
CA ARG A 69 6.30 -9.67 5.58
C ARG A 69 5.63 -9.61 4.22
N MET A 70 6.26 -10.21 3.20
CA MET A 70 5.70 -10.32 1.84
C MET A 70 4.51 -11.28 1.77
N ASP A 71 4.52 -12.36 2.55
CA ASP A 71 3.37 -13.26 2.68
C ASP A 71 2.17 -12.54 3.32
N GLN A 72 2.41 -11.73 4.35
CA GLN A 72 1.39 -10.88 4.93
C GLN A 72 0.94 -9.80 3.95
N TYR A 73 1.84 -9.22 3.15
CA TYR A 73 1.49 -8.25 2.11
C TYR A 73 0.51 -8.85 1.09
N GLY A 74 0.80 -10.04 0.57
CA GLY A 74 -0.11 -10.78 -0.31
C GLY A 74 -1.46 -11.08 0.35
N THR A 75 -1.44 -11.50 1.61
CA THR A 75 -2.67 -11.72 2.39
C THR A 75 -3.51 -10.45 2.53
N SER A 76 -2.85 -9.32 2.78
CA SER A 76 -3.51 -8.01 2.89
C SER A 76 -4.10 -7.58 1.54
N LEU A 77 -3.41 -7.78 0.42
CA LEU A 77 -3.97 -7.50 -0.91
C LEU A 77 -5.23 -8.32 -1.21
N GLU A 78 -5.27 -9.60 -0.84
CA GLU A 78 -6.47 -10.43 -0.97
C GLU A 78 -7.62 -9.92 -0.09
N ALA A 79 -7.32 -9.49 1.14
CA ALA A 79 -8.31 -8.88 2.02
C ALA A 79 -8.87 -7.57 1.45
N LEU A 80 -8.01 -6.73 0.86
CA LEU A 80 -8.40 -5.48 0.19
C LEU A 80 -9.22 -5.73 -1.08
N LYS A 81 -8.91 -6.77 -1.85
CA LYS A 81 -9.74 -7.19 -2.99
C LYS A 81 -11.17 -7.53 -2.56
N GLY A 82 -11.33 -8.12 -1.37
CA GLY A 82 -12.62 -8.41 -0.76
C GLY A 82 -13.35 -7.15 -0.24
N LEU A 83 -12.61 -6.15 0.25
CA LEU A 83 -13.15 -4.87 0.74
C LEU A 83 -13.61 -3.98 -0.42
N PHE A 84 -12.73 -3.79 -1.40
CA PHE A 84 -12.95 -2.92 -2.56
C PHE A 84 -13.47 -3.76 -3.73
N THR A 85 -14.78 -3.73 -3.94
CA THR A 85 -15.46 -4.60 -4.90
C THR A 85 -15.57 -4.01 -6.30
N SER A 86 -15.34 -2.70 -6.46
CA SER A 86 -15.35 -2.02 -7.75
C SER A 86 -13.94 -1.86 -8.33
N ASP A 87 -13.85 -1.84 -9.66
CA ASP A 87 -12.59 -1.56 -10.36
C ASP A 87 -12.06 -0.16 -10.04
N GLU A 88 -12.95 0.80 -9.81
CA GLU A 88 -12.57 2.17 -9.45
C GLU A 88 -11.89 2.22 -8.08
N ASP A 89 -12.41 1.49 -7.09
CA ASP A 89 -11.83 1.48 -5.75
C ASP A 89 -10.52 0.71 -5.70
N ARG A 90 -10.42 -0.41 -6.42
CA ARG A 90 -9.17 -1.16 -6.60
C ARG A 90 -8.11 -0.33 -7.32
N TYR A 91 -8.51 0.41 -8.34
CA TYR A 91 -7.64 1.38 -9.02
C TYR A 91 -7.13 2.45 -8.05
N LYS A 92 -7.99 3.00 -7.17
CA LYS A 92 -7.54 3.97 -6.14
C LYS A 92 -6.48 3.37 -5.22
N VAL A 93 -6.62 2.11 -4.81
CA VAL A 93 -5.59 1.41 -4.00
C VAL A 93 -4.26 1.34 -4.76
N VAL A 94 -4.27 0.85 -6.01
CA VAL A 94 -3.04 0.77 -6.84
C VAL A 94 -2.40 2.14 -7.03
N LYS A 95 -3.21 3.15 -7.32
CA LYS A 95 -2.76 4.53 -7.49
C LYS A 95 -2.13 5.09 -6.21
N ASN A 96 -2.70 4.79 -5.05
CA ASN A 96 -2.16 5.23 -3.76
C ASN A 96 -0.82 4.55 -3.44
N LEU A 97 -0.68 3.25 -3.73
CA LEU A 97 0.60 2.53 -3.60
C LEU A 97 1.67 3.15 -4.51
N ALA A 98 1.34 3.40 -5.78
CA ALA A 98 2.23 4.07 -6.72
C ALA A 98 2.56 5.52 -6.33
N TYR A 99 1.67 6.19 -5.59
CA TYR A 99 1.92 7.54 -5.06
C TYR A 99 2.88 7.53 -3.87
N ILE A 100 2.79 6.51 -3.00
CA ILE A 100 3.72 6.33 -1.87
C ILE A 100 5.12 5.99 -2.40
N ALA A 101 5.22 5.05 -3.34
CA ALA A 101 6.47 4.62 -3.96
C ALA A 101 7.26 5.71 -4.73
N ARG A 102 6.69 6.92 -4.87
CA ARG A 102 7.30 8.07 -5.56
C ARG A 102 7.32 9.32 -4.68
N ALA A 103 7.01 9.15 -3.39
CA ALA A 103 6.98 10.27 -2.46
C ALA A 103 8.40 10.76 -2.12
N ASP A 104 9.40 9.92 -2.38
CA ASP A 104 10.82 10.25 -2.43
C ASP A 104 11.27 10.62 -3.85
N ASP A 105 12.54 10.99 -4.01
CA ASP A 105 13.09 11.45 -5.30
C ASP A 105 13.30 10.30 -6.32
N PHE A 106 13.24 9.02 -5.90
CA PHE A 106 13.57 7.87 -6.75
C PHE A 106 12.80 6.59 -6.43
N ILE A 107 12.12 6.03 -7.44
CA ILE A 107 11.42 4.75 -7.31
C ILE A 107 12.40 3.56 -7.47
N HIS A 108 12.61 2.80 -6.41
CA HIS A 108 13.39 1.58 -6.36
C HIS A 108 12.74 0.43 -7.14
N GLU A 109 13.55 -0.58 -7.50
CA GLU A 109 13.06 -1.78 -8.20
C GLU A 109 12.08 -2.60 -7.33
N ASN A 110 12.34 -2.66 -6.02
CA ASN A 110 11.49 -3.37 -5.07
C ASN A 110 10.10 -2.73 -4.95
N GLU A 111 10.02 -1.39 -4.86
CA GLU A 111 8.75 -0.67 -4.83
C GLU A 111 7.91 -0.93 -6.07
N MET A 112 8.56 -0.90 -7.24
CA MET A 112 7.90 -1.23 -8.50
C MET A 112 7.36 -2.66 -8.49
N ALA A 113 8.16 -3.63 -8.05
CA ALA A 113 7.74 -5.03 -7.95
C ALA A 113 6.54 -5.20 -7.00
N MET A 114 6.49 -4.45 -5.90
CA MET A 114 5.35 -4.46 -4.97
C MET A 114 4.10 -3.83 -5.58
N VAL A 115 4.23 -2.72 -6.30
CA VAL A 115 3.10 -2.11 -7.03
C VAL A 115 2.58 -3.07 -8.12
N GLU A 116 3.46 -3.74 -8.85
CA GLU A 116 3.09 -4.78 -9.82
C GLU A 116 2.37 -5.96 -9.16
N GLN A 117 2.84 -6.41 -7.98
CA GLN A 117 2.16 -7.43 -7.19
C GLN A 117 0.77 -6.96 -6.76
N ALA A 118 0.59 -5.70 -6.36
CA ALA A 118 -0.71 -5.14 -6.03
C ALA A 118 -1.66 -5.08 -7.23
N VAL A 119 -1.16 -4.71 -8.42
CA VAL A 119 -1.94 -4.75 -9.66
C VAL A 119 -2.48 -6.15 -9.90
N SER A 120 -1.65 -7.18 -9.73
CA SER A 120 -2.09 -8.57 -9.88
C SER A 120 -3.05 -9.01 -8.76
N GLY A 121 -2.73 -8.72 -7.50
CA GLY A 121 -3.52 -9.15 -6.34
C GLY A 121 -4.91 -8.51 -6.25
N LEU A 122 -5.09 -7.35 -6.88
CA LEU A 122 -6.36 -6.63 -6.95
C LEU A 122 -7.15 -6.87 -8.25
N ASP A 123 -6.73 -7.82 -9.10
CA ASP A 123 -7.32 -8.11 -10.42
C ASP A 123 -7.33 -6.91 -11.39
N MET A 124 -6.26 -6.11 -11.39
CA MET A 124 -6.14 -4.89 -12.20
C MET A 124 -5.21 -5.03 -13.41
N THR A 125 -4.59 -6.19 -13.64
CA THR A 125 -3.57 -6.41 -14.69
C THR A 125 -3.97 -5.94 -16.08
N ASP A 126 -5.20 -6.21 -16.51
CA ASP A 126 -5.70 -5.80 -17.84
C ASP A 126 -6.46 -4.45 -17.82
N LYS A 127 -6.47 -3.79 -16.67
CA LYS A 127 -7.30 -2.61 -16.37
C LYS A 127 -6.48 -1.36 -16.05
N VAL A 128 -5.19 -1.54 -15.73
CA VAL A 128 -4.26 -0.44 -15.48
C VAL A 128 -2.97 -0.65 -16.27
N LYS A 129 -2.34 0.45 -16.66
CA LYS A 129 -0.98 0.46 -17.20
C LYS A 129 -0.09 1.22 -16.24
N LEU A 130 1.00 0.59 -15.81
CA LEU A 130 2.06 1.24 -15.07
C LEU A 130 3.05 1.84 -16.07
N VAL A 131 3.29 3.15 -15.96
CA VAL A 131 4.28 3.85 -16.77
C VAL A 131 5.31 4.46 -15.82
N LYS A 132 6.52 3.89 -15.82
CA LYS A 132 7.66 4.39 -15.05
C LYS A 132 8.48 5.36 -15.90
N THR A 133 8.76 6.53 -15.35
CA THR A 133 9.83 7.43 -15.77
C THR A 133 10.95 7.41 -14.72
N ASP A 134 12.03 8.15 -14.96
CA ASP A 134 13.18 8.21 -14.03
C ASP A 134 12.81 8.67 -12.60
N SER A 135 11.69 9.41 -12.44
CA SER A 135 11.26 9.98 -11.17
C SER A 135 9.75 9.91 -10.93
N THR A 136 9.00 9.13 -11.71
CA THR A 136 7.54 9.08 -11.57
C THR A 136 6.96 7.75 -11.99
N LEU A 137 6.00 7.26 -11.21
CA LEU A 137 5.15 6.13 -11.56
C LEU A 137 3.73 6.64 -11.85
N PHE A 138 3.27 6.44 -13.07
CA PHE A 138 1.89 6.72 -13.48
C PHE A 138 1.08 5.44 -13.54
N VAL A 139 -0.17 5.52 -13.10
CA VAL A 139 -1.16 4.44 -13.18
C VAL A 139 -2.30 4.92 -14.07
N ASP A 140 -2.33 4.44 -15.31
CA ASP A 140 -3.34 4.83 -16.29
C ASP A 140 -4.46 3.78 -16.34
N PRO A 141 -5.71 4.13 -16.01
CA PRO A 141 -6.84 3.19 -16.13
C PRO A 141 -7.22 3.00 -17.61
N THR A 142 -7.73 1.82 -17.93
CA THR A 142 -8.15 1.45 -19.30
C THR A 142 -9.64 1.12 -19.41
N PHE A 143 -10.45 1.52 -18.41
CA PHE A 143 -11.88 1.25 -18.29
C PHE A 143 -12.69 2.55 -18.10
#